data_AF-A0AA46Y9R7-F1
#
_entry.id   AF-A0AA46Y9R7-F1
#
_cell.length_a   1.000
_cell.length_b   1.000
_cell.length_c   1.000
_cell.angle_alpha   90.00
_cell.angle_beta   90.00
_cell.angle_gamma   90.00
#
_symmetry.space_group_name_H-M   'P 1'
#
loop_
_entity.id
_entity.type
_entity.pdbx_description
1 polymer ?
#
loop_
_entity_poly.entity_id
_entity_poly.type
_entity_poly.pdbx_seq_one_letter_code
_entity_poly.pdbx_strand_id
1 'polypeptide(L)'
;MTENPEAQRRNALRTTVQSEPRASEEAALPLPKETLWALFDYLNDALADGCDHSLRLTTQFLASQDVAPESVIPWLGAHGGFCDCEVLFNVEERWGKP
;
A
#
# COMPACT_ATOMS: atom_id res chain seq x y z
N MET A 1 -46.98 18.54 -13.22
CA MET A 1 -45.52 18.47 -12.99
C MET A 1 -45.34 18.44 -11.49
N THR A 2 -45.05 17.28 -10.91
CA THR A 2 -44.87 17.14 -9.46
C THR A 2 -43.51 16.52 -9.26
N GLU A 3 -42.52 17.37 -9.00
CA GLU A 3 -41.14 16.96 -8.77
C GLU A 3 -41.04 16.25 -7.43
N ASN A 4 -40.46 15.06 -7.43
CA ASN A 4 -40.38 14.18 -6.26
C ASN A 4 -39.21 14.61 -5.33
N PRO A 5 -39.47 15.11 -4.11
CA PRO A 5 -38.45 15.69 -3.22
C PRO A 5 -37.46 14.68 -2.60
N GLU A 6 -37.61 13.37 -2.86
CA GLU A 6 -36.71 12.33 -2.36
C GLU A 6 -35.34 12.28 -3.06
N ALA A 7 -35.24 12.84 -4.28
CA ALA A 7 -33.98 12.87 -5.02
C ALA A 7 -32.94 13.78 -4.36
N GLN A 8 -33.36 14.81 -3.63
CA GLN A 8 -32.45 15.79 -3.02
C GLN A 8 -31.77 15.27 -1.74
N ARG A 9 -32.37 14.28 -1.04
CA ARG A 9 -31.88 13.81 0.27
C ARG A 9 -30.74 12.78 0.19
N ARG A 10 -30.55 12.15 -0.97
CA ARG A 10 -29.49 11.13 -1.17
C ARG A 10 -28.10 11.71 -1.43
N ASN A 11 -28.00 12.98 -1.84
CA ASN A 11 -26.71 13.55 -2.26
C ASN A 11 -25.89 14.13 -1.10
N ALA A 12 -26.51 14.45 0.04
CA ALA A 12 -25.82 15.04 1.18
C ALA A 12 -25.05 14.01 2.04
N LEU A 13 -25.39 12.72 1.95
CA LEU A 13 -24.76 11.66 2.77
C LEU A 13 -23.55 10.99 2.10
N ARG A 14 -23.32 11.26 0.81
CA ARG A 14 -22.30 10.56 0.00
C ARG A 14 -20.92 11.26 0.02
N THR A 15 -20.85 12.49 0.51
CA THR A 15 -19.63 13.30 0.50
C THR A 15 -18.78 13.15 1.78
N THR A 16 -19.36 12.69 2.89
CA THR A 16 -18.61 12.55 4.16
C THR A 16 -17.97 11.18 4.38
N VAL A 17 -18.26 10.19 3.53
CA VAL A 17 -17.85 8.79 3.73
C VAL A 17 -16.57 8.42 2.93
N GLN A 18 -16.13 9.25 1.98
CA GLN A 18 -15.11 8.84 1.00
C GLN A 18 -13.68 9.28 1.34
N SER A 19 -13.48 10.19 2.29
CA SER A 19 -12.15 10.72 2.65
C SER A 19 -11.57 10.17 3.95
N GLU A 20 -12.37 9.53 4.81
CA GLU A 20 -11.90 8.91 6.05
C GLU A 20 -11.19 7.54 5.91
N PRO A 21 -11.47 6.66 4.92
CA PRO A 21 -10.85 5.34 4.89
C PRO A 21 -9.34 5.42 4.61
N ARG A 22 -8.90 6.16 3.58
CA ARG A 22 -7.47 6.23 3.22
C ARG A 22 -6.58 6.79 4.32
N ALA A 23 -7.02 7.83 5.02
CA ALA A 23 -6.22 8.40 6.11
C ALA A 23 -6.03 7.42 7.27
N SER A 24 -7.07 6.64 7.59
CA SER A 24 -7.01 5.62 8.64
C SER A 24 -6.13 4.43 8.22
N GLU A 25 -6.16 4.07 6.94
CA GLU A 25 -5.31 3.03 6.36
C GLU A 25 -3.84 3.47 6.29
N GLU A 26 -3.58 4.72 5.90
CA GLU A 26 -2.23 5.31 5.88
C GLU A 26 -1.61 5.42 7.29
N ALA A 27 -2.44 5.67 8.31
CA ALA A 27 -2.00 5.65 9.70
C ALA A 27 -1.63 4.25 10.22
N ALA A 28 -2.06 3.19 9.52
CA ALA A 28 -1.75 1.80 9.85
C ALA A 28 -0.50 1.27 9.12
N LEU A 29 0.20 2.11 8.34
CA LEU A 29 1.44 1.71 7.68
C LEU A 29 2.53 1.36 8.72
N PRO A 30 3.28 0.26 8.51
CA PRO A 30 4.34 -0.17 9.42
C PRO A 30 5.61 0.68 9.31
N LEU A 31 5.70 1.54 8.29
CA LEU A 31 6.83 2.41 8.00
C LEU A 31 6.39 3.67 7.24
N PRO A 32 7.19 4.75 7.24
CA PRO A 32 6.86 5.97 6.50
C PRO A 32 6.64 5.71 5.02
N LYS A 33 5.67 6.39 4.41
CA LYS A 33 5.30 6.18 3.01
C LYS A 33 6.47 6.37 2.05
N GLU A 34 7.34 7.33 2.33
CA GLU A 34 8.56 7.58 1.54
C GLU A 34 9.52 6.38 1.57
N THR A 35 9.66 5.71 2.72
CA THR A 35 10.45 4.49 2.85
C THR A 35 9.79 3.33 2.10
N LEU A 36 8.46 3.25 2.08
CA LEU A 36 7.73 2.22 1.34
C LEU A 36 7.89 2.40 -0.17
N TRP A 37 7.84 3.64 -0.64
CA TRP A 37 8.10 3.96 -2.04
C TRP A 37 9.54 3.69 -2.45
N ALA A 38 10.51 4.00 -1.59
CA ALA A 38 11.90 3.68 -1.83
C ALA A 38 12.13 2.15 -1.88
N LEU A 39 11.37 1.35 -1.13
CA LEU A 39 11.37 -0.10 -1.26
C LEU A 39 10.89 -0.53 -2.65
N PHE A 40 9.80 0.05 -3.16
CA PHE A 40 9.31 -0.28 -4.51
C PHE A 40 10.32 0.11 -5.59
N ASP A 41 10.86 1.32 -5.53
CA ASP A 41 11.90 1.77 -6.47
C ASP A 41 13.11 0.80 -6.44
N TYR A 42 13.56 0.41 -5.25
CA TYR A 42 14.66 -0.56 -5.06
C TYR A 42 14.36 -1.94 -5.65
N LEU A 43 13.17 -2.48 -5.40
CA LEU A 43 12.76 -3.79 -5.90
C LEU A 43 12.62 -3.79 -7.43
N ASN A 44 12.07 -2.72 -8.00
CA ASN A 44 11.91 -2.58 -9.44
C ASN A 44 13.28 -2.63 -10.16
N ASP A 45 14.29 -1.96 -9.60
CA ASP A 45 15.65 -1.98 -10.16
C ASP A 45 16.35 -3.34 -9.93
N ALA A 46 16.19 -3.92 -8.74
CA ALA A 46 16.90 -5.14 -8.34
C ALA A 46 16.34 -6.43 -8.96
N LEU A 47 15.07 -6.44 -9.38
CA LEU A 47 14.40 -7.62 -9.96
C LEU A 47 14.56 -7.73 -11.50
N ALA A 48 15.48 -6.98 -12.10
CA ALA A 48 15.76 -7.04 -13.54
C ALA A 48 16.10 -8.46 -14.03
N ASP A 49 16.78 -9.25 -13.20
CA ASP A 49 17.18 -10.64 -13.50
C ASP A 49 16.13 -11.69 -13.08
N GLY A 50 14.97 -11.25 -12.56
CA GLY A 50 13.87 -12.10 -12.11
C GLY A 50 13.76 -12.24 -10.58
N CYS A 51 12.70 -12.92 -10.14
CA CYS A 51 12.41 -13.14 -8.71
C CYS A 51 12.72 -14.58 -8.29
N ASP A 52 13.38 -14.74 -7.14
CA ASP A 52 13.68 -16.04 -6.52
C ASP A 52 12.57 -16.55 -5.58
N HIS A 53 11.38 -15.91 -5.62
CA HIS A 53 10.23 -16.17 -4.76
C HIS A 53 10.51 -16.05 -3.24
N SER A 54 11.53 -15.26 -2.86
CA SER A 54 11.81 -14.92 -1.47
C SER A 54 11.57 -13.43 -1.19
N LEU A 55 11.71 -13.03 0.08
CA LEU A 55 11.74 -11.63 0.53
C LEU A 55 13.17 -11.14 0.79
N ARG A 56 14.17 -11.71 0.10
CA ARG A 56 15.58 -11.45 0.37
C ARG A 56 15.94 -9.99 0.08
N LEU A 57 15.47 -9.43 -1.04
CA LEU A 57 15.74 -8.04 -1.40
C LEU A 57 14.98 -7.09 -0.47
N THR A 58 13.71 -7.40 -0.16
CA THR A 58 12.91 -6.64 0.81
C THR A 58 13.60 -6.57 2.18
N THR A 59 14.04 -7.72 2.71
CA THR A 59 14.71 -7.78 4.02
C THR A 59 16.04 -7.01 3.99
N GLN A 60 16.80 -7.10 2.89
CA GLN A 60 18.05 -6.35 2.70
C GLN A 60 17.80 -4.84 2.67
N PHE A 61 16.77 -4.39 1.96
CA PHE A 61 16.37 -2.99 1.94
C PHE A 61 15.99 -2.50 3.35
N LEU A 62 15.14 -3.22 4.05
CA LEU A 62 14.71 -2.86 5.40
C LEU A 62 15.89 -2.76 6.37
N ALA A 63 16.82 -3.71 6.31
CA ALA A 63 18.05 -3.66 7.09
C ALA A 63 18.92 -2.43 6.76
N SER A 64 18.97 -2.00 5.49
CA SER A 64 19.69 -0.79 5.08
C SER A 64 19.05 0.52 5.58
N GLN A 65 17.77 0.47 5.96
CA GLN A 65 17.00 1.60 6.50
C GLN A 65 16.88 1.53 8.03
N ASP A 66 17.62 0.65 8.70
CA ASP A 66 17.50 0.36 10.14
C ASP A 66 16.05 -0.01 10.57
N VAL A 67 15.28 -0.64 9.67
CA VAL A 67 13.91 -1.09 9.92
C VAL A 67 13.90 -2.59 10.21
N ALA A 68 13.28 -2.98 11.32
CA ALA A 68 13.09 -4.37 11.71
C ALA A 68 12.15 -5.08 10.71
N PRO A 69 12.59 -6.15 10.00
CA PRO A 69 11.73 -6.87 9.08
C PRO A 69 10.47 -7.44 9.73
N GLU A 70 10.54 -7.80 11.01
CA GLU A 70 9.45 -8.38 11.78
C GLU A 70 8.25 -7.43 11.95
N SER A 71 8.48 -6.11 11.91
CA SER A 71 7.39 -5.13 11.95
C SER A 71 6.73 -4.89 10.60
N VAL A 72 7.37 -5.29 9.49
CA VAL A 72 6.95 -4.95 8.13
C VAL A 72 6.43 -6.15 7.36
N ILE A 73 7.13 -7.29 7.42
CA ILE A 73 6.80 -8.50 6.65
C ILE A 73 5.37 -8.99 6.91
N PRO A 74 4.84 -9.04 8.16
CA PRO A 74 3.46 -9.45 8.39
C PRO A 74 2.45 -8.53 7.70
N TRP A 75 2.74 -7.23 7.66
CA TRP A 75 1.89 -6.25 6.98
C TRP A 75 1.95 -6.40 5.46
N LEU A 76 3.13 -6.67 4.88
CA LEU A 76 3.27 -6.99 3.46
C LEU A 76 2.46 -8.24 3.09
N GLY A 77 2.56 -9.30 3.90
CA GLY A 77 1.79 -10.53 3.71
C GLY A 77 0.27 -10.32 3.77
N ALA A 78 -0.21 -9.46 4.68
CA ALA A 78 -1.63 -9.07 4.74
C ALA A 78 -2.11 -8.34 3.47
N HIS A 79 -1.18 -7.75 2.72
CA HIS A 79 -1.41 -7.10 1.43
C HIS A 79 -0.99 -7.97 0.23
N GLY A 80 -0.70 -9.25 0.45
CA GLY A 80 -0.37 -10.20 -0.59
C GLY A 80 1.09 -10.19 -1.06
N GLY A 81 2.00 -9.53 -0.35
CA GLY A 81 3.44 -9.53 -0.64
C GLY A 81 4.20 -10.64 0.09
N PHE A 82 4.30 -11.85 -0.48
CA PHE A 82 5.05 -12.98 0.08
C PHE A 82 6.39 -13.26 -0.62
N CYS A 83 6.60 -12.74 -1.84
CA CYS A 83 7.91 -12.56 -2.49
C CYS A 83 8.18 -11.08 -2.81
N ASP A 84 9.44 -10.75 -3.08
CA ASP A 84 9.88 -9.45 -3.62
C ASP A 84 9.04 -9.02 -4.85
N CYS A 85 8.69 -9.98 -5.72
CA CYS A 85 7.82 -9.75 -6.86
C CYS A 85 6.39 -9.33 -6.52
N GLU A 86 5.80 -9.98 -5.52
CA GLU A 86 4.43 -9.74 -5.08
C GLU A 86 4.34 -8.44 -4.27
N VAL A 87 5.42 -8.04 -3.60
CA VAL A 87 5.50 -6.71 -2.98
C VAL A 87 5.30 -5.62 -4.03
N LEU A 88 5.97 -5.71 -5.18
CA LEU A 88 5.71 -4.81 -6.31
C LEU A 88 4.28 -4.98 -6.84
N PHE A 89 3.89 -6.17 -7.29
CA PHE A 89 2.63 -6.30 -8.03
C PHE A 89 1.37 -6.11 -7.18
N ASN A 90 1.38 -6.50 -5.90
CA ASN A 90 0.18 -6.47 -5.05
C ASN A 90 0.17 -5.27 -4.10
N VAL A 91 1.32 -4.90 -3.53
CA VAL A 91 1.39 -3.84 -2.52
C VAL A 91 1.54 -2.48 -3.19
N GLU A 92 2.39 -2.34 -4.21
CA GLU A 92 2.56 -1.07 -4.93
C GLU A 92 1.28 -0.61 -5.63
N GLU A 93 0.49 -1.52 -6.20
CA GLU A 93 -0.80 -1.20 -6.85
C GLU A 93 -1.71 -0.34 -5.94
N ARG A 94 -1.65 -0.58 -4.63
CA ARG A 94 -2.49 0.09 -3.63
C ARG A 94 -1.79 1.27 -2.96
N TRP A 95 -0.48 1.19 -2.79
CA TRP A 95 0.30 2.10 -1.92
C TRP A 95 1.36 2.92 -2.65
N GLY A 96 1.45 2.79 -3.97
CA GLY A 96 2.37 3.52 -4.83
C GLY A 96 2.22 5.05 -4.77
N LYS A 97 3.11 5.74 -5.47
CA LYS A 97 3.07 7.21 -5.58
C LYS A 97 1.76 7.62 -6.31
N PRO A 98 1.09 8.70 -5.87
CA PRO A 98 -0.12 9.20 -6.51
C PRO A 98 0.12 9.73 -7.93
#